data_AF-A0A0S1SIV6-F1
#
_entry.id   AF-A0A0S1SIV6-F1
#
_cell.length_a   1.000
_cell.length_b   1.000
_cell.length_c   1.000
_cell.angle_alpha   90.00
_cell.angle_beta   90.00
_cell.angle_gamma   90.00
#
_symmetry.space_group_name_H-M   'P 1'
#
loop_
_entity.id
_entity.type
_entity.pdbx_description
1 polymer ?
#
loop_
_entity_poly.entity_id
_entity_poly.type
_entity_poly.pdbx_seq_one_letter_code
_entity_poly.pdbx_strand_id
1 'polypeptide(L)'
;MPEYADSDFFYFDTEKRVIIGPVQWSKTGTVQPLEKPETPGEGPERKWRGKRRKEYYIWGTYRSLKRLYNLEGKTRREENTQTLDEAMERSLKEPYWNSAPPVEQPLASQ
;
A
#
# COMPACT_ATOMS: atom_id res chain seq x y z
N MET A 1 -8.31 -11.97 -18.61
CA MET A 1 -7.15 -11.93 -17.69
C MET A 1 -7.28 -13.12 -16.75
N PRO A 2 -6.19 -13.81 -16.40
CA PRO A 2 -6.26 -14.91 -15.45
C PRO A 2 -6.96 -14.48 -14.15
N GLU A 3 -7.94 -15.26 -13.71
CA GLU A 3 -8.74 -15.00 -12.51
C GLU A 3 -7.94 -15.42 -11.28
N TYR A 4 -7.04 -14.55 -10.82
CA TYR A 4 -6.30 -14.78 -9.58
C TYR A 4 -7.17 -14.43 -8.37
N ALA A 5 -7.20 -15.28 -7.35
CA ALA A 5 -7.88 -14.93 -6.11
C ALA A 5 -7.00 -13.94 -5.32
N ASP A 6 -7.66 -13.03 -4.58
CA ASP A 6 -6.98 -12.04 -3.75
C ASP A 6 -6.04 -12.64 -2.69
N SER A 7 -6.30 -13.89 -2.30
CA SER A 7 -5.55 -14.64 -1.29
C SER A 7 -4.35 -15.41 -1.85
N ASP A 8 -4.21 -15.51 -3.18
CA ASP A 8 -3.11 -16.24 -3.80
C ASP A 8 -1.79 -15.46 -3.70
N PHE A 9 -0.70 -16.17 -3.44
CA PHE A 9 0.65 -15.61 -3.32
C PHE A 9 1.43 -15.74 -4.62
N PHE A 10 1.99 -14.62 -5.08
CA PHE A 10 2.78 -14.56 -6.31
C PHE A 10 4.12 -13.85 -6.12
N TYR A 11 5.11 -14.23 -6.94
CA TYR A 11 6.30 -13.44 -7.17
C TYR A 11 5.99 -12.26 -8.08
N PHE A 12 6.58 -11.11 -7.78
CA PHE A 12 6.35 -9.86 -8.48
C PHE A 12 7.64 -9.16 -8.84
N ASP A 13 7.71 -8.70 -10.09
CA ASP A 13 8.78 -7.87 -10.60
C ASP A 13 8.43 -6.40 -10.43
N THR A 14 9.16 -5.74 -9.54
CA THR A 14 9.01 -4.30 -9.26
C THR A 14 9.38 -3.40 -10.44
N GLU A 15 10.31 -3.84 -11.29
CA GLU A 15 10.81 -3.03 -12.40
C GLU A 15 9.84 -3.10 -13.57
N LYS A 16 9.40 -4.32 -13.92
CA LYS A 16 8.45 -4.54 -15.01
C LYS A 16 7.00 -4.31 -14.58
N ARG A 17 6.74 -4.27 -13.26
CA ARG A 17 5.40 -4.24 -12.65
C ARG A 17 4.51 -5.39 -13.11
N VAL A 18 5.09 -6.58 -13.21
CA VAL A 18 4.43 -7.79 -13.72
C VAL A 18 4.50 -8.91 -12.69
N ILE A 19 3.43 -9.68 -12.62
CA ILE A 19 3.37 -10.92 -11.85
C ILE A 19 4.13 -12.01 -12.60
N ILE A 20 5.14 -12.58 -11.96
CA ILE A 20 6.00 -13.62 -12.56
C ILE A 20 5.31 -14.98 -12.49
N GLY A 21 4.76 -15.34 -11.33
CA GLY A 21 4.16 -16.66 -11.10
C GLY A 21 3.88 -16.97 -9.63
N PRO A 22 3.25 -18.11 -9.33
CA PRO A 22 2.87 -18.49 -7.96
C PRO A 22 4.10 -18.75 -7.09
N VAL A 23 3.97 -18.44 -5.80
CA VAL A 23 5.04 -18.65 -4.83
C VAL A 23 5.29 -20.13 -4.58
N GLN A 24 6.57 -20.51 -4.57
CA GLN A 24 6.99 -21.85 -4.17
C GLN A 24 7.23 -21.90 -2.67
N TRP A 25 6.49 -22.78 -2.00
CA TRP A 25 6.60 -22.99 -0.57
C TRP A 25 7.52 -24.18 -0.28
N SER A 26 8.46 -23.98 0.63
CA SER A 26 9.28 -25.09 1.16
C SER A 26 8.42 -25.99 2.04
N LYS A 27 8.86 -27.24 2.23
CA LYS A 27 8.21 -28.20 3.16
C LYS A 27 8.08 -27.68 4.60
N THR A 28 8.94 -26.74 4.98
CA THR A 28 8.96 -26.07 6.30
C THR A 28 8.00 -24.87 6.38
N GLY A 29 7.23 -24.57 5.32
CA GLY A 29 6.32 -23.42 5.28
C GLY A 29 7.00 -22.07 5.00
N THR A 30 8.30 -22.07 4.69
CA THR A 30 9.02 -20.85 4.28
C THR A 30 8.97 -20.68 2.77
N VAL A 31 8.71 -19.44 2.32
CA VAL A 31 8.76 -19.09 0.90
C VAL A 31 10.18 -19.23 0.36
N GLN A 32 10.31 -19.90 -0.78
CA GLN A 32 11.57 -19.96 -1.51
C GLN A 32 11.79 -18.62 -2.23
N PRO A 33 12.91 -17.91 -2.00
CA PRO A 33 13.17 -16.66 -2.71
C PRO A 33 13.54 -16.96 -4.17
N LEU A 34 12.85 -16.33 -5.12
CA LEU A 34 13.15 -16.47 -6.55
C LEU A 34 14.18 -15.42 -6.96
N GLU A 35 15.36 -15.86 -7.39
CA GLU A 35 16.44 -14.98 -7.87
C GLU A 35 16.01 -14.27 -9.17
N LYS A 36 16.23 -12.96 -9.24
CA LYS A 36 16.05 -12.20 -10.48
C LYS A 36 17.22 -12.52 -11.42
N PRO A 37 16.97 -12.83 -12.71
CA PRO A 37 18.04 -12.91 -13.68
C PRO A 37 18.66 -11.51 -13.82
N GLU A 38 19.98 -11.40 -13.60
CA GLU A 38 20.72 -10.17 -13.91
C GLU A 38 20.57 -9.90 -15.41
N THR A 39 19.84 -8.84 -15.77
CA THR A 39 19.77 -8.37 -17.16
C THR A 39 21.17 -7.94 -17.59
N PRO A 40 21.77 -8.54 -18.63
CA PRO A 40 23.15 -8.24 -19.05
C PRO A 40 23.27 -6.92 -19.84
N GLY A 41 22.49 -5.89 -19.49
CA GLY A 41 22.13 -4.81 -20.41
C GLY A 41 22.57 -3.38 -20.07
N GLU A 42 23.40 -3.13 -19.06
CA GLU A 42 23.91 -1.78 -18.80
C GLU A 42 25.44 -1.75 -18.86
N GLY A 43 25.95 -1.37 -20.04
CA GLY A 43 27.23 -0.74 -20.39
C GLY A 43 28.52 -1.08 -19.63
N PRO A 44 29.69 -1.14 -20.31
CA PRO A 44 30.98 -1.42 -19.68
C PRO A 44 31.50 -0.34 -18.70
N GLU A 45 30.70 0.66 -18.31
CA GLU A 45 31.17 1.89 -17.66
C GLU A 45 31.01 1.94 -16.13
N ARG A 46 30.38 0.95 -15.50
CA ARG A 46 30.17 0.96 -14.03
C ARG A 46 30.90 -0.18 -13.32
N LYS A 47 32.23 -0.24 -13.48
CA LYS A 47 33.10 -1.24 -12.83
C LYS A 47 33.52 -0.91 -11.39
N TRP A 48 32.80 -0.04 -10.67
CA TRP A 48 33.27 0.54 -9.39
C TRP A 48 32.36 0.41 -8.17
N ARG A 49 31.40 -0.53 -8.13
CA ARG A 49 30.61 -0.76 -6.91
C ARG A 49 30.56 -2.24 -6.58
N GLY A 50 30.95 -2.55 -5.33
CA GLY A 50 31.26 -3.90 -4.84
C GLY A 50 30.15 -4.93 -5.04
N LYS A 51 30.51 -6.21 -4.81
CA LYS A 51 29.66 -7.42 -4.92
C LYS A 51 28.18 -7.07 -5.15
N ARG A 52 27.74 -7.14 -6.41
CA ARG A 52 26.33 -7.02 -6.76
C ARG A 52 25.55 -7.97 -5.85
N ARG A 53 24.70 -7.40 -4.98
CA ARG A 53 23.83 -8.22 -4.15
C ARG A 53 22.87 -8.94 -5.08
N LYS A 54 22.73 -10.24 -4.90
CA LYS A 54 21.70 -11.03 -5.59
C LYS A 54 20.35 -10.37 -5.32
N GLU A 55 19.68 -9.96 -6.37
CA GLU A 55 18.34 -9.39 -6.31
C GLU A 55 17.33 -10.52 -6.39
N TYR A 56 16.30 -10.45 -5.54
CA TYR A 56 15.22 -11.43 -5.51
C TYR A 56 13.91 -10.76 -5.86
N TYR A 57 13.01 -11.52 -6.47
CA TYR A 57 11.64 -11.06 -6.64
C TYR A 57 10.98 -10.92 -5.27
N ILE A 58 10.22 -9.84 -5.11
CA ILE A 58 9.34 -9.71 -3.96
C ILE A 58 8.17 -10.67 -4.13
N TRP A 59 7.53 -11.03 -3.03
CA TRP A 59 6.38 -11.92 -3.05
C TRP A 59 5.30 -11.43 -2.09
N GLY A 60 4.06 -11.77 -2.38
CA GLY A 60 2.93 -11.38 -1.55
C GLY A 60 1.61 -11.80 -2.18
N THR A 61 0.52 -11.50 -1.48
CA THR A 61 -0.81 -11.77 -2.00
C THR A 61 -1.14 -10.86 -3.18
N TYR A 62 -1.93 -11.35 -4.13
CA TYR A 62 -2.40 -10.56 -5.27
C TYR A 62 -3.03 -9.23 -4.83
N ARG A 63 -3.87 -9.26 -3.78
CA ARG A 63 -4.48 -8.07 -3.19
C ARG A 63 -3.45 -7.02 -2.74
N SER A 64 -2.37 -7.46 -2.10
CA SER A 64 -1.32 -6.57 -1.59
C SER A 64 -0.50 -5.98 -2.73
N LEU A 65 -0.10 -6.80 -3.69
CA LEU A 65 0.67 -6.38 -4.86
C LEU A 65 -0.13 -5.38 -5.72
N LYS A 66 -1.41 -5.66 -5.95
CA LYS A 66 -2.35 -4.76 -6.63
C LYS A 66 -2.45 -3.40 -5.93
N ARG A 67 -2.54 -3.40 -4.59
CA ARG A 67 -2.63 -2.16 -3.79
C ARG A 67 -1.33 -1.38 -3.75
N LEU A 68 -0.18 -2.05 -3.61
CA LEU A 68 1.12 -1.41 -3.46
C LEU A 68 1.62 -0.82 -4.79
N TYR A 69 1.39 -1.53 -5.90
CA TYR A 69 1.91 -1.18 -7.23
C TYR A 69 0.85 -0.64 -8.20
N ASN A 70 -0.39 -0.44 -7.74
CA ASN A 70 -1.50 0.10 -8.53
C ASN A 70 -1.72 -0.62 -9.87
N LEU A 71 -1.65 -1.96 -9.86
CA LEU A 71 -1.68 -2.80 -11.08
C LEU A 71 -2.96 -2.67 -11.91
N GLU A 72 -4.06 -2.25 -11.29
CA GLU A 72 -5.36 -2.06 -11.98
C GLU A 72 -5.68 -0.59 -12.27
N GLY A 73 -4.67 0.28 -12.36
CA GLY A 73 -4.89 1.65 -12.81
C GLY A 73 -5.72 2.52 -11.87
N LYS A 74 -5.92 2.11 -10.60
CA LYS A 74 -6.48 2.99 -9.58
C LYS A 74 -5.42 4.04 -9.24
N THR A 75 -5.56 5.15 -9.96
CA THR A 75 -5.11 6.50 -9.62
C THR A 75 -4.71 6.59 -8.16
N ARG A 76 -3.44 7.00 -7.96
CA ARG A 76 -2.89 7.60 -6.74
C ARG A 76 -4.03 7.92 -5.79
N ARG A 77 -4.18 7.13 -4.72
CA ARG A 77 -5.13 7.39 -3.62
C ARG A 77 -5.16 8.90 -3.48
N GLU A 78 -6.23 9.53 -3.97
CA GLU A 78 -6.36 10.97 -3.86
C GLU A 78 -6.24 11.18 -2.38
N GLU A 79 -5.09 11.77 -2.06
CA GLU A 79 -4.78 12.31 -0.77
C GLU A 79 -6.08 13.01 -0.39
N ASN A 80 -6.80 12.46 0.59
CA ASN A 80 -7.87 13.18 1.25
C ASN A 80 -7.21 14.27 2.09
N THR A 81 -6.35 15.06 1.44
CA THR A 81 -5.75 16.27 1.93
C THR A 81 -6.85 17.28 1.72
N GLN A 82 -7.89 17.17 2.55
CA GLN A 82 -8.75 18.30 2.78
C GLN A 82 -7.82 19.45 3.10
N THR A 83 -7.97 20.55 2.36
CA THR A 83 -7.21 21.74 2.65
C THR A 83 -7.53 22.19 4.07
N LEU A 84 -6.57 22.85 4.74
CA LEU A 84 -6.76 23.31 6.12
C LEU A 84 -8.07 24.12 6.27
N ASP A 85 -8.42 24.88 5.24
CA ASP A 85 -9.63 25.70 5.16
C ASP A 85 -10.92 24.85 5.21
N GLU A 86 -11.01 23.78 4.41
CA GLU A 86 -12.13 22.82 4.44
C GLU A 86 -12.27 22.13 5.81
N ALA A 87 -11.14 21.79 6.44
CA ALA A 87 -11.14 21.17 7.77
C ALA A 87 -11.61 22.15 8.86
N MET A 88 -11.26 23.44 8.72
CA MET A 88 -11.72 24.50 9.61
C MET A 88 -13.22 24.78 9.44
N GLU A 89 -13.72 24.87 8.20
CA GLU A 89 -15.14 25.10 7.92
C GLU A 89 -16.02 23.97 8.47
N ARG A 90 -15.58 22.71 8.32
CA ARG A 90 -16.27 21.55 8.90
C ARG A 90 -16.28 21.58 10.43
N SER A 91 -15.20 22.01 11.05
CA SER A 91 -15.09 22.13 12.52
C SER A 91 -16.00 23.23 13.09
N LEU A 92 -16.24 24.29 12.33
CA LEU A 92 -17.20 25.35 12.66
C LEU A 92 -18.65 24.87 12.54
N LYS A 93 -18.93 24.03 11.53
CA LYS A 93 -20.28 23.54 11.23
C LYS A 93 -20.74 22.40 12.14
N GLU A 94 -19.81 21.53 12.53
CA GLU A 94 -20.06 20.38 13.41
C GLU A 94 -19.09 20.40 14.61
N PRO A 95 -19.29 21.29 15.60
CA PRO A 95 -18.45 21.30 16.79
C PRO A 95 -18.65 20.02 17.59
N TYR A 96 -17.69 19.10 17.52
CA TYR A 96 -17.71 17.79 18.19
C TYR A 96 -17.69 17.85 19.72
N TRP A 97 -17.56 19.04 20.31
CA TRP A 97 -17.39 19.28 21.74
C TRP A 97 -18.62 19.88 22.44
N ASN A 98 -19.72 20.11 21.73
CA ASN A 98 -20.96 20.65 22.33
C ASN A 98 -21.74 19.55 23.09
N SER A 99 -21.08 18.99 24.11
CA SER A 99 -21.65 18.05 25.07
C SER A 99 -22.31 18.82 26.21
N ALA A 100 -23.47 19.44 25.98
CA ALA A 100 -24.37 19.81 27.07
C ALA A 100 -25.82 20.01 26.54
N PRO A 101 -26.80 19.21 26.98
CA PRO A 101 -28.20 19.54 26.78
C PRO A 101 -28.56 20.81 27.59
N PRO A 102 -29.58 21.58 27.18
CA PRO A 102 -30.03 22.76 27.92
C PRO A 102 -30.52 22.33 29.30
N VAL A 103 -29.84 22.79 30.36
CA VAL A 103 -30.36 22.69 31.73
C VAL A 103 -31.48 23.72 31.84
N GLU A 104 -32.73 23.28 31.71
CA GLU A 104 -33.89 24.04 32.17
C GLU A 104 -33.72 24.26 33.68
N GLN A 105 -33.56 25.51 34.11
CA GLN A 105 -33.58 25.85 35.52
C GLN A 105 -35.05 25.93 35.98
N PRO A 106 -35.50 25.14 36.98
CA PRO A 106 -36.78 25.40 37.61
C PRO A 106 -36.65 26.66 38.45
N LEU A 107 -37.32 27.74 38.04
CA LEU A 107 -37.48 28.95 38.84
C LEU A 107 -38.43 28.62 40.00
N ALA A 108 -37.87 28.20 41.13
CA ALA A 108 -38.60 28.05 42.39
C ALA A 108 -38.09 29.05 43.43
N SER A 109 -39.06 29.80 43.97
CA SER A 109 -39.04 30.58 45.22
C SER A 109 -38.47 32.01 45.19
N GLN A 110 -39.39 32.98 45.09
CA GLN A 110 -39.79 33.82 46.24
C GLN A 110 -41.24 34.25 46.11
#